data_AF-A0A922YFQ4-F1
#
_entry.id   AF-A0A922YFQ4-F1
#
_cell.length_a   1.000
_cell.length_b   1.000
_cell.length_c   1.000
_cell.angle_alpha   90.00
_cell.angle_beta   90.00
_cell.angle_gamma   90.00
#
_symmetry.space_group_name_H-M   'P 1'
#
loop_
_entity.id
_entity.type
_entity.pdbx_description
1 polymer ?
#
loop_
_entity_poly.entity_id
_entity_poly.type
_entity_poly.pdbx_seq_one_letter_code
_entity_poly.pdbx_strand_id
1 'polypeptide(L)'
;MAAAIGVRADQTPEDLRRFARRCGDPDQVRRLLAIALILDGGSRSEAAKLAGVTLQIVRDWVLRFNAEGPEGLATRKAPGRASILNDEQRARLIEVVEAGPIPAAHGVVRWRLADLAQWVWDEFSVSVTRHTLGRELRAMGYRKLSARPRHRGQKDDDIAIFKKASPPVWRKSAKASPKERP
;
A
#
# COMPACT_ATOMS: atom_id res chain seq x y z
N MET A 1 -17.74 -39.01 -3.87
CA MET A 1 -17.93 -38.22 -5.10
C MET A 1 -18.58 -36.91 -4.72
N ALA A 2 -17.86 -35.78 -4.79
CA ALA A 2 -18.44 -34.47 -4.46
C ALA A 2 -19.50 -34.10 -5.52
N ALA A 3 -20.66 -33.60 -5.07
CA ALA A 3 -21.74 -33.17 -5.96
C ALA A 3 -21.25 -32.09 -6.95
N ALA A 4 -21.77 -32.12 -8.17
CA ALA A 4 -21.49 -31.09 -9.16
C ALA A 4 -22.06 -29.74 -8.68
N ILE A 5 -21.20 -28.72 -8.56
CA ILE A 5 -21.63 -27.37 -8.16
C ILE A 5 -22.43 -26.77 -9.30
N GLY A 6 -23.76 -26.72 -9.20
CA GLY A 6 -24.64 -26.07 -10.18
C GLY A 6 -24.35 -24.57 -10.29
N VAL A 7 -24.57 -23.98 -11.46
CA VAL A 7 -24.54 -22.51 -11.63
C VAL A 7 -25.90 -21.96 -11.20
N ARG A 8 -25.93 -20.85 -10.46
CA ARG A 8 -27.18 -20.15 -10.14
C ARG A 8 -27.96 -19.79 -11.42
N ALA A 9 -29.28 -19.90 -11.38
CA ALA A 9 -30.16 -19.83 -12.55
C ALA A 9 -31.07 -18.58 -12.58
N ASP A 10 -30.83 -17.62 -11.70
CA ASP A 10 -31.50 -16.31 -11.67
C ASP A 10 -31.03 -15.36 -12.79
N GLN A 11 -30.01 -15.76 -13.56
CA GLN A 11 -29.53 -15.02 -14.72
C GLN A 11 -29.46 -15.91 -15.95
N THR A 12 -29.87 -15.36 -17.08
CA THR A 12 -29.85 -16.05 -18.36
C THR A 12 -28.47 -15.94 -19.03
N PRO A 13 -28.10 -16.87 -19.91
CA PRO A 13 -26.93 -16.73 -20.78
C PRO A 13 -26.92 -15.38 -21.54
N GLU A 14 -28.09 -14.93 -22.01
CA GLU A 14 -28.28 -13.66 -22.74
C GLU A 14 -27.93 -12.46 -21.87
N ASP A 15 -28.33 -12.47 -20.59
CA ASP A 15 -28.01 -11.41 -19.65
C ASP A 15 -26.50 -11.33 -19.39
N LEU A 16 -25.82 -12.47 -19.26
CA LEU A 16 -24.36 -12.50 -19.12
C LEU A 16 -23.64 -11.98 -20.36
N ARG A 17 -24.11 -12.35 -21.56
CA ARG A 17 -23.60 -11.80 -22.83
C ARG A 17 -23.82 -10.29 -22.93
N ARG A 18 -25.00 -9.79 -22.52
CA ARG A 18 -25.31 -8.35 -22.48
C ARG A 18 -24.43 -7.61 -21.46
N PHE A 19 -24.15 -8.23 -20.31
CA PHE A 19 -23.22 -7.69 -19.32
C PHE A 19 -21.80 -7.63 -19.89
N ALA A 20 -21.34 -8.73 -20.49
CA ALA A 20 -20.00 -8.83 -21.08
C ALA A 20 -19.74 -7.75 -22.14
N ARG A 21 -20.70 -7.44 -23.02
CA ARG A 21 -20.58 -6.37 -24.02
C ARG A 21 -20.37 -4.97 -23.44
N ARG A 22 -20.84 -4.74 -22.22
CA ARG A 22 -20.71 -3.44 -21.52
C ARG A 22 -19.50 -3.39 -20.58
N CYS A 23 -18.84 -4.52 -20.36
CA CYS A 23 -17.73 -4.64 -19.45
C CYS A 23 -16.42 -4.19 -20.12
N GLY A 24 -15.66 -3.33 -19.43
CA GLY A 24 -14.35 -2.86 -19.90
C GLY A 24 -13.17 -3.76 -19.49
N ASP A 25 -13.39 -4.78 -18.65
CA ASP A 25 -12.37 -5.73 -18.20
C ASP A 25 -12.39 -7.00 -19.08
N PRO A 26 -11.38 -7.20 -19.96
CA PRO A 26 -11.33 -8.36 -20.86
C PRO A 26 -11.33 -9.70 -20.12
N ASP A 27 -10.74 -9.74 -18.91
CA ASP A 27 -10.72 -10.97 -18.13
C ASP A 27 -12.09 -11.27 -17.54
N GLN A 28 -12.83 -10.24 -17.09
CA GLN A 28 -14.22 -10.41 -16.66
C GLN A 28 -15.12 -10.84 -17.83
N VAL A 29 -14.94 -10.26 -19.03
CA VAL A 29 -15.64 -10.68 -20.25
C VAL A 29 -15.41 -12.18 -20.52
N ARG A 30 -14.15 -12.63 -20.49
CA ARG A 30 -13.81 -14.05 -20.70
C ARG A 30 -14.50 -14.96 -19.69
N ARG A 31 -14.53 -14.57 -18.42
CA ARG A 31 -15.20 -15.32 -17.35
C ARG A 31 -16.72 -15.38 -17.55
N LEU A 32 -17.34 -14.26 -17.90
CA LEU A 32 -18.79 -14.18 -18.16
C LEU A 32 -19.21 -15.05 -19.33
N LEU A 33 -18.43 -15.06 -20.43
CA LEU A 33 -18.73 -15.91 -21.59
C LEU A 33 -18.56 -17.41 -21.27
N ALA A 34 -17.59 -17.77 -20.43
CA ALA A 34 -17.44 -19.14 -19.97
C ALA A 34 -18.63 -19.61 -19.11
N ILE A 35 -19.17 -18.74 -18.25
CA ILE A 35 -20.37 -19.06 -17.46
C ILE A 35 -21.62 -19.10 -18.34
N ALA A 36 -21.76 -18.17 -19.29
CA ALA A 36 -22.87 -18.18 -20.25
C ALA A 36 -22.94 -19.50 -21.02
N LEU A 37 -21.79 -20.00 -21.51
CA LEU A 37 -21.71 -21.29 -22.18
C LEU A 37 -22.21 -22.44 -21.30
N ILE A 38 -21.89 -22.45 -20.00
CA ILE A 38 -22.35 -23.48 -19.07
C ILE A 38 -23.87 -23.39 -18.86
N LEU A 39 -24.42 -22.16 -18.81
CA LEU A 39 -25.86 -21.94 -18.70
C LEU A 39 -26.61 -22.33 -19.99
N ASP A 40 -25.98 -22.23 -21.17
CA ASP A 40 -26.51 -22.78 -22.44
C ASP A 40 -26.45 -24.32 -22.50
N GLY A 41 -26.01 -25.00 -21.44
CA GLY A 41 -25.88 -26.45 -21.38
C GLY A 41 -24.52 -26.99 -21.83
N GLY A 42 -23.56 -26.12 -22.15
CA GLY A 42 -22.18 -26.51 -22.44
C GLY A 42 -21.48 -27.12 -21.22
N SER A 43 -20.53 -28.02 -21.48
CA SER A 43 -19.74 -28.65 -20.43
C SER A 43 -18.71 -27.68 -19.83
N ARG A 44 -18.32 -27.93 -18.57
CA ARG A 44 -17.21 -27.18 -17.93
C ARG A 44 -15.90 -27.35 -18.68
N SER A 45 -15.71 -28.48 -19.36
CA SER A 45 -14.54 -28.75 -20.20
C SER A 45 -14.51 -27.87 -21.45
N GLU A 46 -15.67 -27.63 -22.09
CA GLU A 46 -15.77 -26.70 -23.20
C GLU A 46 -15.56 -25.25 -22.73
N ALA A 47 -16.12 -24.87 -21.58
CA ALA A 47 -15.90 -23.56 -20.99
C ALA A 47 -14.42 -23.31 -20.67
N ALA A 48 -13.72 -24.32 -20.13
CA ALA A 48 -12.29 -24.26 -19.85
C ALA A 48 -11.47 -24.09 -21.15
N LYS A 49 -11.81 -24.85 -22.21
CA LYS A 49 -11.18 -24.72 -23.53
C LYS A 49 -11.42 -23.34 -24.15
N LEU A 50 -12.66 -22.87 -24.13
CA LEU A 50 -13.05 -21.55 -24.66
C LEU A 50 -12.27 -20.43 -23.96
N ALA A 51 -12.15 -20.51 -22.64
CA ALA A 51 -11.48 -19.49 -21.84
C ALA A 51 -9.96 -19.69 -21.70
N GLY A 52 -9.38 -20.75 -22.26
CA GLY A 52 -7.94 -21.04 -22.18
C GLY A 52 -7.44 -21.29 -20.75
N VAL A 53 -8.25 -21.92 -19.90
CA VAL A 53 -7.95 -22.16 -18.47
C VAL A 53 -8.19 -23.61 -18.07
N THR A 54 -7.81 -23.98 -16.85
CA THR A 54 -8.06 -25.32 -16.30
C THR A 54 -9.50 -25.46 -15.77
N LEU A 55 -9.96 -26.70 -15.61
CA LEU A 55 -11.27 -27.00 -14.99
C LEU A 55 -11.40 -26.43 -13.57
N GLN A 56 -10.30 -26.39 -12.82
CA GLN A 56 -10.29 -25.83 -11.46
C GLN A 56 -10.61 -24.33 -11.49
N ILE A 57 -10.04 -23.59 -12.43
CA ILE A 57 -10.31 -22.15 -12.58
C ILE A 57 -11.79 -21.90 -12.93
N VAL A 58 -12.36 -22.71 -13.83
CA VAL A 58 -13.80 -22.63 -14.15
C VAL A 58 -14.66 -22.93 -12.93
N ARG A 59 -14.29 -23.94 -12.13
CA ARG A 59 -14.98 -24.24 -10.85
C ARG A 59 -14.93 -23.04 -9.91
N ASP A 60 -13.78 -22.38 -9.76
CA ASP A 60 -13.63 -21.20 -8.90
C ASP A 60 -14.47 -20.02 -9.41
N TRP A 61 -14.58 -19.85 -10.73
CA TRP A 61 -15.47 -18.84 -11.32
C TRP A 61 -16.94 -19.15 -11.06
N VAL A 62 -17.37 -20.42 -11.17
CA VAL A 62 -18.74 -20.82 -10.83
C VAL A 62 -19.04 -20.52 -9.36
N LEU A 63 -18.12 -20.84 -8.44
CA LEU A 63 -18.30 -20.53 -7.02
C LEU A 63 -18.42 -19.02 -6.76
N ARG A 64 -17.55 -18.21 -7.36
CA ARG A 64 -17.61 -16.74 -7.26
C ARG A 64 -18.90 -16.17 -7.85
N PHE A 65 -19.28 -16.65 -9.03
CA PHE A 65 -20.52 -16.25 -9.69
C PHE A 65 -21.74 -16.63 -8.85
N ASN A 66 -21.74 -17.82 -8.24
CA ASN A 66 -22.83 -18.24 -7.37
C ASN A 66 -22.98 -17.31 -6.15
N ALA A 67 -21.87 -16.93 -5.52
CA ALA A 67 -21.87 -16.06 -4.35
C ALA A 67 -22.26 -14.61 -4.66
N GLU A 68 -21.75 -14.03 -5.75
CA GLU A 68 -21.75 -12.57 -5.97
C GLU A 68 -22.30 -12.14 -7.34
N GLY A 69 -22.69 -13.08 -8.20
CA GLY A 69 -23.20 -12.80 -9.54
C GLY A 69 -22.12 -12.32 -10.54
N PRO A 70 -22.50 -11.61 -11.61
CA PRO A 70 -21.62 -11.11 -12.67
C PRO A 70 -20.52 -10.18 -12.15
N GLU A 71 -20.85 -9.34 -11.17
CA GLU A 71 -19.88 -8.41 -10.56
C GLU A 71 -18.80 -9.18 -9.80
N GLY A 72 -19.17 -10.32 -9.20
CA GLY A 72 -18.26 -11.25 -8.57
C GLY A 72 -17.14 -11.78 -9.47
N LEU A 73 -17.27 -11.68 -10.80
CA LEU A 73 -16.26 -12.11 -11.78
C LEU A 73 -15.29 -11.01 -12.20
N ALA A 74 -15.45 -9.78 -11.70
CA ALA A 74 -14.50 -8.70 -11.93
C ALA A 74 -13.08 -9.08 -11.48
N THR A 75 -12.08 -8.55 -12.18
CA THR A 75 -10.68 -8.72 -11.77
C THR A 75 -10.46 -8.01 -10.44
N ARG A 76 -10.07 -8.79 -9.42
CA ARG A 76 -9.75 -8.28 -8.10
C ARG A 76 -8.25 -8.05 -8.00
N LYS A 77 -7.87 -6.92 -7.42
CA LYS A 77 -6.48 -6.73 -6.98
C LYS A 77 -6.23 -7.67 -5.82
N ALA A 78 -5.20 -8.51 -5.92
CA ALA A 78 -4.77 -9.32 -4.78
C ALA A 78 -4.48 -8.38 -3.59
N PRO A 79 -4.83 -8.77 -2.35
CA PRO A 79 -4.65 -7.92 -1.16
C PRO A 79 -3.19 -7.53 -0.89
N GLY A 80 -2.24 -8.09 -1.64
CA GLY A 80 -0.81 -7.89 -1.48
C GLY A 80 -0.27 -8.76 -0.36
N ARG A 81 1.01 -8.58 -0.04
CA ARG A 81 1.64 -9.22 1.11
C ARG A 81 1.05 -8.63 2.39
N ALA A 82 0.62 -9.47 3.32
CA ALA A 82 0.21 -9.02 4.65
C ALA A 82 1.31 -8.15 5.29
N SER A 83 0.93 -7.06 5.96
CA SER A 83 1.91 -6.26 6.70
C SER A 83 2.55 -7.12 7.79
N ILE A 84 3.82 -6.83 8.07
CA ILE A 84 4.59 -7.56 9.08
C ILE A 84 4.06 -7.26 10.49
N LEU A 85 3.50 -6.07 10.70
CA LEU A 85 2.88 -5.67 11.97
C LEU A 85 1.35 -5.70 11.82
N ASN A 86 0.68 -6.34 12.77
CA ASN A 86 -0.77 -6.26 12.89
C ASN A 86 -1.20 -4.93 13.55
N ASP A 87 -2.50 -4.66 13.60
CA ASP A 87 -3.01 -3.38 14.08
C ASP A 87 -2.77 -3.15 15.59
N GLU A 88 -2.82 -4.22 16.39
CA GLU A 88 -2.52 -4.17 17.82
C GLU A 88 -1.04 -3.83 18.08
N GLN A 89 -0.13 -4.47 17.36
CA GLN A 89 1.31 -4.20 17.42
C GLN A 89 1.63 -2.77 16.97
N ARG A 90 0.93 -2.25 15.95
CA ARG A 90 1.06 -0.85 15.52
C ARG A 90 0.61 0.11 16.61
N ALA A 91 -0.54 -0.14 17.25
CA ALA A 91 -1.04 0.69 18.33
C ALA A 91 -0.03 0.75 19.50
N ARG A 92 0.51 -0.41 19.90
CA ARG A 92 1.50 -0.46 20.97
C ARG A 92 2.84 0.20 20.59
N LEU A 93 3.28 0.02 19.35
CA LEU A 93 4.47 0.71 18.84
C LEU A 93 4.29 2.23 18.89
N ILE A 94 3.11 2.76 18.56
CA ILE A 94 2.80 4.19 18.66
C ILE A 94 2.93 4.67 20.11
N GLU A 95 2.35 3.96 21.07
CA GLU A 95 2.43 4.32 22.49
C GLU A 95 3.88 4.43 22.97
N VAL A 96 4.74 3.50 22.57
CA VAL A 96 6.17 3.51 22.94
C VAL A 96 6.93 4.63 22.24
N VAL A 97 6.58 4.95 20.99
CA VAL A 97 7.19 6.07 20.26
C VAL A 97 6.82 7.41 20.91
N GLU A 98 5.57 7.60 21.31
CA GLU A 98 5.06 8.82 21.95
C GLU A 98 5.57 8.99 23.38
N ALA A 99 5.61 7.91 24.18
CA ALA A 99 6.17 7.93 25.52
C ALA A 99 7.67 8.28 25.53
N GLY A 100 8.36 8.01 24.43
CA GLY A 100 9.80 8.17 24.31
C GLY A 100 10.57 7.08 25.06
N PRO A 101 11.89 7.01 24.88
CA PRO A 101 12.69 5.99 25.53
C PRO A 101 12.93 6.34 27.01
N ILE A 102 12.91 5.33 27.86
CA ILE A 102 13.36 5.41 29.26
C ILE A 102 14.87 5.17 29.25
N PRO A 103 15.73 6.18 29.53
CA PRO A 103 17.17 6.02 29.35
C PRO A 103 17.79 4.90 30.19
N ALA A 104 17.27 4.68 31.41
CA ALA A 104 17.75 3.63 32.31
C ALA A 104 17.42 2.21 31.81
N ALA A 105 16.30 2.02 31.11
CA ALA A 105 15.87 0.70 30.61
C ALA A 105 16.32 0.46 29.17
N HIS A 106 16.23 1.47 28.30
CA HIS A 106 16.46 1.34 26.87
C HIS A 106 17.87 1.77 26.43
N GLY A 107 18.65 2.42 27.32
CA GLY A 107 20.02 2.86 27.02
C GLY A 107 20.13 3.96 25.96
N VAL A 108 19.02 4.56 25.54
CA VAL A 108 18.97 5.60 24.51
C VAL A 108 18.16 6.81 24.98
N VAL A 109 18.61 8.00 24.59
CA VAL A 109 17.93 9.28 24.89
C VAL A 109 16.87 9.62 23.85
N ARG A 110 16.96 9.02 22.66
CA ARG A 110 15.98 9.16 21.58
C ARG A 110 15.83 7.84 20.85
N TRP A 111 14.62 7.53 20.41
CA TRP A 111 14.38 6.38 19.55
C TRP A 111 15.08 6.55 18.20
N ARG A 112 15.91 5.59 17.82
CA ARG A 112 16.32 5.35 16.44
C ARG A 112 15.49 4.19 15.88
N LEU A 113 15.38 4.11 14.55
CA LEU A 113 14.69 2.99 13.90
C LEU A 113 15.32 1.62 14.24
N ALA A 114 16.62 1.58 14.53
CA ALA A 114 17.27 0.35 14.98
C ALA A 114 16.78 -0.08 16.37
N ASP A 115 16.62 0.88 17.28
CA ASP A 115 16.18 0.64 18.65
C ASP A 115 14.72 0.19 18.67
N LEU A 116 13.86 0.84 17.89
CA LEU A 116 12.45 0.44 17.77
C LEU A 116 12.29 -0.93 17.08
N ALA A 117 13.16 -1.27 16.12
CA ALA A 117 13.15 -2.60 15.51
C ALA A 117 13.55 -3.68 16.52
N GLN A 118 14.51 -3.39 17.39
CA GLN A 118 14.88 -4.28 18.48
C GLN A 118 13.75 -4.40 19.50
N TRP A 119 13.14 -3.29 19.91
CA TRP A 119 12.00 -3.30 20.83
C TRP A 119 10.83 -4.13 20.31
N VAL A 120 10.50 -4.03 19.01
CA VAL A 120 9.46 -4.87 18.36
C VAL A 120 9.82 -6.36 18.42
N TRP A 121 11.10 -6.70 18.26
CA TRP A 121 11.56 -8.08 18.41
C TRP A 121 11.43 -8.55 19.87
N ASP A 122 11.84 -7.74 20.83
CA ASP A 122 11.82 -8.11 22.25
C ASP A 122 10.38 -8.28 22.76
N GLU A 123 9.45 -7.42 22.34
CA GLU A 123 8.05 -7.45 22.78
C GLU A 123 7.21 -8.51 22.04
N PHE A 124 7.38 -8.64 20.72
CA PHE A 124 6.48 -9.44 19.89
C PHE A 124 7.16 -10.62 19.18
N SER A 125 8.48 -10.77 19.29
CA SER A 125 9.27 -11.75 18.51
C SER A 125 9.08 -11.61 17.00
N VAL A 126 8.77 -10.41 16.52
CA VAL A 126 8.57 -10.11 15.10
C VAL A 126 9.82 -9.40 14.56
N SER A 127 10.47 -10.01 13.57
CA SER A 127 11.64 -9.40 12.93
C SER A 127 11.22 -8.38 11.86
N VAL A 128 11.55 -7.11 12.09
CA VAL A 128 11.25 -6.01 11.17
C VAL A 128 12.54 -5.27 10.79
N THR A 129 12.77 -5.09 9.48
CA THR A 129 13.91 -4.27 9.03
C THR A 129 13.69 -2.80 9.35
N ARG A 130 14.77 -2.04 9.60
CA ARG A 130 14.72 -0.58 9.80
C ARG A 130 13.97 0.15 8.68
N HIS A 131 14.10 -0.32 7.45
CA HIS A 131 13.42 0.27 6.30
C HIS A 131 11.90 0.01 6.33
N THR A 132 11.48 -1.22 6.64
CA THR A 132 10.06 -1.54 6.82
C THR A 132 9.46 -0.74 7.96
N LEU A 133 10.14 -0.69 9.12
CA LEU A 133 9.67 0.06 10.27
C LEU A 133 9.55 1.56 9.97
N GLY A 134 10.52 2.12 9.23
CA GLY A 134 10.44 3.50 8.77
C GLY A 134 9.27 3.78 7.81
N ARG A 135 8.87 2.80 6.98
CA ARG A 135 7.67 2.90 6.13
C ARG A 135 6.39 2.82 6.95
N GLU A 136 6.31 1.88 7.88
CA GLU A 136 5.15 1.73 8.79
C GLU A 136 4.94 3.02 9.60
N LEU A 137 5.98 3.54 10.25
CA LEU A 137 5.90 4.81 10.98
C LEU A 137 5.45 5.97 10.08
N ARG A 138 5.93 6.06 8.84
CA ARG A 138 5.50 7.10 7.89
C ARG A 138 4.04 6.97 7.49
N ALA A 139 3.55 5.74 7.30
CA ALA A 139 2.16 5.45 6.99
C ALA A 139 1.23 5.86 8.16
N MET A 140 1.71 5.70 9.40
CA MET A 140 1.04 6.18 10.62
C MET A 140 1.23 7.69 10.89
N GLY A 141 1.82 8.45 9.96
CA GLY A 141 1.95 9.90 10.06
C GLY A 141 3.26 10.41 10.67
N TYR A 142 4.10 9.55 11.24
CA TYR A 142 5.35 9.96 11.88
C TYR A 142 6.40 10.40 10.87
N ARG A 143 7.21 11.38 11.27
CA ARG A 143 8.36 11.88 10.51
C ARG A 143 9.58 11.94 11.41
N LYS A 144 10.74 11.64 10.83
CA LYS A 144 12.02 11.78 11.52
C LYS A 144 12.27 13.25 11.82
N LEU A 145 12.19 13.64 13.08
CA LEU A 145 12.63 14.95 13.51
C LEU A 145 14.15 14.93 13.70
N SER A 146 14.85 15.80 12.98
CA SER A 146 16.27 16.07 13.23
C SER A 146 16.40 17.48 13.77
N ALA A 147 17.01 17.63 14.94
CA ALA A 147 17.41 18.94 15.42
C ALA A 147 18.34 19.61 14.40
N ARG A 148 18.14 20.91 14.16
CA ARG A 148 19.05 21.67 13.31
C ARG A 148 20.43 21.71 13.99
N PRO A 149 21.52 21.25 13.35
CA PRO A 149 22.84 21.31 13.95
C PRO A 149 23.17 22.74 14.37
N ARG A 150 23.46 22.94 15.66
CA ARG A 150 23.99 24.21 16.19
C ARG A 150 25.52 24.12 16.24
N HIS A 151 26.19 25.10 15.67
CA HIS A 151 27.66 25.17 15.69
C HIS A 151 28.13 25.53 17.09
N ARG A 152 29.09 24.79 17.67
CA ARG A 152 29.54 24.98 19.07
C ARG A 152 30.11 26.37 19.34
N GLY A 153 30.64 27.05 18.33
CA GLY A 153 31.17 28.43 18.45
C GLY A 153 30.13 29.53 18.19
N GLN A 154 28.85 29.20 18.07
CA GLN A 154 27.79 30.19 17.85
C GLN A 154 27.48 30.90 19.18
N LYS A 155 27.98 32.12 19.35
CA LYS A 155 27.60 33.00 20.46
C LYS A 155 26.33 33.76 20.08
N ASP A 156 25.35 33.83 20.99
CA ASP A 156 24.08 34.51 20.71
C ASP A 156 24.27 36.02 20.46
N ASP A 157 25.26 36.64 21.10
CA ASP A 157 25.62 38.04 20.88
C ASP A 157 26.13 38.29 19.45
N ASP A 158 26.94 37.39 18.90
CA ASP A 158 27.47 37.48 17.53
C ASP A 158 26.35 37.37 16.49
N ILE A 159 25.33 36.55 16.75
CA ILE A 159 24.14 36.43 15.90
C ILE A 159 23.32 37.72 15.92
N ALA A 160 23.14 38.32 17.11
CA ALA A 160 22.39 39.56 17.26
C ALA A 160 23.08 40.73 16.54
N ILE A 161 24.41 40.81 16.64
CA ILE A 161 25.24 41.81 15.94
C ILE A 161 25.14 41.62 14.41
N PHE A 162 25.33 40.38 13.93
CA PHE A 162 25.21 40.07 12.50
C PHE A 162 23.82 40.43 11.93
N LYS A 163 22.74 40.08 12.67
CA LYS A 163 21.37 40.39 12.25
C LYS A 163 21.05 41.89 12.25
N LYS A 164 21.62 42.67 13.18
CA LYS A 164 21.46 44.14 13.21
C LYS A 164 22.22 44.85 12.09
N ALA A 165 23.39 44.34 11.71
CA ALA A 165 24.22 44.91 10.64
C ALA A 165 23.78 44.49 9.23
N SER A 166 22.85 43.54 9.12
CA SER A 166 22.32 43.08 7.84
C SER A 166 21.14 43.96 7.39
N PRO A 167 21.17 44.54 6.17
CA PRO A 167 20.04 45.29 5.65
C PRO A 167 18.76 44.43 5.62
N PRO A 168 17.58 44.95 6.01
CA PRO A 168 16.32 44.20 6.00
C PRO A 168 15.85 43.78 4.60
N VAL A 169 16.43 44.41 3.58
CA VAL A 169 16.03 44.27 2.18
C VAL A 169 17.24 43.79 1.41
N TRP A 170 17.12 42.63 0.75
CA TRP A 170 18.05 42.29 -0.32
C TRP A 170 18.00 43.42 -1.35
N ARG A 171 19.11 44.15 -1.53
CA ARG A 171 19.26 45.00 -2.70
C ARG A 171 19.09 44.08 -3.91
N LYS A 172 18.07 44.32 -4.73
CA LYS A 172 17.93 43.65 -6.03
C LYS A 172 19.29 43.74 -6.71
N SER A 173 19.86 42.60 -7.09
CA SER A 173 21.05 42.60 -7.93
C SER A 173 20.74 43.45 -9.17
N ALA A 174 21.69 44.30 -9.57
CA ALA A 174 21.56 45.01 -10.83
C ALA A 174 21.38 43.99 -11.97
N LYS A 175 20.68 44.40 -13.04
CA LYS A 175 20.32 43.54 -14.19
C LYS A 175 21.50 42.66 -14.61
N ALA A 176 21.21 41.39 -14.90
CA ALA A 176 22.17 40.39 -15.35
C ALA A 176 23.16 40.97 -16.37
N SER A 177 24.45 40.71 -16.15
CA SER A 177 25.52 41.09 -17.07
C SER A 177 25.17 40.64 -18.50
N PRO A 178 25.38 41.50 -19.52
CA PRO A 178 25.18 41.09 -20.91
C PRO A 178 26.02 39.85 -21.20
N LYS A 179 25.43 38.84 -21.84
CA LYS A 179 26.20 37.73 -22.40
C LYS A 179 27.05 38.28 -23.54
N GLU A 180 28.32 38.55 -23.29
CA GLU A 180 29.30 38.58 -24.37
C GLU A 180 29.39 37.16 -24.97
N ARG A 181 29.07 37.06 -26.25
CA ARG A 181 29.41 35.92 -27.10
C ARG A 181 30.57 36.36 -27.99
N PRO A 182 31.68 35.61 -28.08
CA PRO A 182 32.39 35.49 -29.33
C PRO A 182 31.58 34.66 -30.34
#